data_AF-A0A1B6INW3-F1
#
_entry.id   AF-A0A1B6INW3-F1
#
_cell.length_a   1.000
_cell.length_b   1.000
_cell.length_c   1.000
_cell.angle_alpha   90.00
_cell.angle_beta   90.00
_cell.angle_gamma   90.00
#
_symmetry.space_group_name_H-M   'P 1'
#
loop_
_entity.id
_entity.type
_entity.pdbx_description
1 polymer ?
#
loop_
_entity_poly.entity_id
_entity_poly.type
_entity_poly.pdbx_seq_one_letter_code
_entity_poly.pdbx_strand_id
1 'polypeptide(L)'
;MNSFKKVASTRYSYLMRKLFFEVRRQQLRNTRQVSTTETVQETSNTNAIKIPKRIERGPTDILKALSNTVKRDYTAPHYKYHDDPFLIPTSNISKRMFALSQESGRKAAQWIRQEHADLFQHKVADPPIEVYFPRAVYDEKSEVDETVLQKVIEQHRVSDALTIYYFLP
;
A
#
# COMPACT_ATOMS: atom_id res chain seq x y z
N MET A 1 -27.88 -23.94 45.96
CA MET A 1 -27.54 -22.57 46.39
C MET A 1 -26.08 -22.29 46.05
N ASN A 2 -25.85 -21.13 45.41
CA ASN A 2 -24.60 -20.35 45.32
C ASN A 2 -23.47 -20.81 44.39
N SER A 3 -23.65 -20.43 43.12
CA SER A 3 -22.65 -19.84 42.22
C SER A 3 -21.77 -18.79 42.92
N PHE A 4 -20.44 -18.84 42.72
CA PHE A 4 -19.61 -17.63 42.63
C PHE A 4 -18.39 -17.87 41.71
N LYS A 5 -18.50 -17.34 40.49
CA LYS A 5 -17.40 -17.13 39.54
C LYS A 5 -16.42 -16.10 40.11
N LYS A 6 -15.11 -16.41 40.15
CA LYS A 6 -14.07 -15.40 40.42
C LYS A 6 -13.88 -14.52 39.19
N VAL A 7 -14.43 -13.31 39.22
CA VAL A 7 -14.16 -12.24 38.26
C VAL A 7 -12.84 -11.58 38.65
N ALA A 8 -11.77 -11.85 37.90
CA ALA A 8 -10.52 -11.12 38.04
C ALA A 8 -10.71 -9.69 37.48
N SER A 9 -10.55 -8.70 38.34
CA SER A 9 -10.70 -7.27 38.03
C SER A 9 -9.73 -6.82 36.91
N THR A 10 -10.27 -6.65 35.71
CA THR A 10 -9.54 -6.22 34.49
C THR A 10 -8.98 -4.80 34.57
N ARG A 11 -9.40 -4.00 35.56
CA ARG A 11 -8.88 -2.64 35.77
C ARG A 11 -7.51 -2.65 36.42
N TYR A 12 -7.24 -3.60 37.32
CA TYR A 12 -5.95 -3.70 38.00
C TYR A 12 -4.83 -4.18 37.04
N SER A 13 -5.17 -5.02 36.06
CA SER A 13 -4.19 -5.55 35.10
C SER A 13 -3.70 -4.50 34.11
N TYR A 14 -4.59 -3.60 33.65
CA TYR A 14 -4.23 -2.53 32.73
C TYR A 14 -3.36 -1.47 33.40
N LEU A 15 -3.70 -1.10 34.65
CA LEU A 15 -2.98 -0.10 35.41
C LEU A 15 -1.58 -0.60 35.75
N MET A 16 -1.45 -1.86 36.16
CA MET A 16 -0.15 -2.48 36.45
C MET A 16 0.71 -2.67 35.18
N ARG A 17 0.12 -3.02 34.03
CA ARG A 17 0.85 -3.07 32.76
C ARG A 17 1.37 -1.70 32.35
N LYS A 18 0.54 -0.65 32.47
CA LYS A 18 0.92 0.73 32.14
C LYS A 18 2.07 1.22 33.04
N LEU A 19 2.00 0.92 34.34
CA LEU A 19 3.05 1.25 35.30
C LEU A 19 4.35 0.49 35.00
N PHE A 20 4.28 -0.79 34.65
CA PHE A 20 5.46 -1.58 34.26
C PHE A 20 6.15 -1.03 33.00
N PHE A 21 5.37 -0.62 32.00
CA PHE A 21 5.91 -0.02 30.78
C PHE A 21 6.58 1.33 31.06
N GLU A 22 6.00 2.16 31.92
CA GLU A 22 6.57 3.47 32.25
C GLU A 22 7.84 3.36 33.08
N VAL A 23 7.90 2.44 34.06
CA VAL A 23 9.10 2.16 34.85
C VAL A 23 10.24 1.63 33.97
N ARG A 24 9.95 0.73 33.03
CA ARG A 24 10.94 0.25 32.05
C ARG A 24 11.45 1.36 31.14
N ARG A 25 10.57 2.31 30.77
CA ARG A 25 10.91 3.49 29.96
C ARG A 25 11.83 4.46 30.71
N GLN A 26 11.62 4.63 32.02
CA GLN A 26 12.48 5.41 32.91
C GLN A 26 13.85 4.75 33.08
N GLN A 27 13.92 3.42 33.27
CA GLN A 27 15.20 2.71 33.35
C GLN A 27 16.03 2.86 32.06
N LEU A 28 15.41 2.72 30.88
CA LEU A 28 16.08 2.91 29.59
C LEU A 28 16.58 4.35 29.36
N ARG A 29 15.95 5.37 29.97
CA ARG A 29 16.43 6.76 29.91
C ARG A 29 17.67 6.96 30.77
N ASN A 30 17.73 6.33 31.95
CA ASN A 30 18.89 6.42 32.84
C ASN A 30 20.10 5.63 32.30
N THR A 31 19.89 4.48 31.64
CA THR A 31 20.97 3.73 30.99
C THR A 31 21.57 4.47 29.78
N ARG A 32 20.83 5.42 29.18
CA ARG A 32 21.30 6.20 28.02
C ARG A 32 22.15 7.42 28.39
N GLN A 33 22.30 7.74 29.68
CA GLN A 33 23.15 8.84 30.14
C GLN A 33 24.50 8.38 30.73
N VAL A 34 24.78 7.07 30.76
CA VAL A 34 26.08 6.54 31.19
C VAL A 34 26.73 5.77 30.03
N SER A 35 27.15 6.50 28.99
CA SER A 35 28.20 6.06 28.06
C SER A 35 28.49 7.15 27.01
N THR A 36 28.97 8.31 27.44
CA THR A 36 29.67 9.26 26.57
C THR A 36 30.70 10.04 27.39
N THR A 37 31.70 9.33 27.92
CA THR A 37 33.05 9.84 28.23
C THR A 37 33.93 8.68 28.64
N GLU A 38 34.31 7.83 27.69
CA GLU A 38 35.55 7.05 27.81
C GLU A 38 36.30 7.15 26.48
N THR A 39 37.27 8.06 26.45
CA THR A 39 38.37 8.05 25.49
C THR A 39 39.19 6.79 25.70
N VAL A 40 38.79 5.71 25.04
CA VAL A 40 39.69 4.56 24.83
C VAL A 40 40.63 4.97 23.69
N GLN A 41 41.87 5.25 24.04
CA GLN A 41 42.97 5.37 23.10
C GLN A 41 43.26 3.98 22.53
N GLU A 42 42.68 3.65 21.38
CA GLU A 42 43.09 2.48 20.61
C GLU A 42 44.33 2.83 19.78
N THR A 43 45.43 2.20 20.15
CA THR A 43 46.68 2.11 19.41
C THR A 43 46.45 1.40 18.06
N SER A 44 46.53 2.20 16.99
CA SER A 44 46.93 1.87 15.62
C SER A 44 46.90 0.38 15.18
N ASN A 45 45.71 -0.11 14.85
CA ASN A 45 45.56 -0.98 13.68
C ASN A 45 45.15 -0.07 12.51
N THR A 46 46.11 0.33 11.69
CA THR A 46 45.98 1.35 10.62
C THR A 46 45.13 0.92 9.41
N ASN A 47 44.29 -0.10 9.57
CA ASN A 47 43.36 -0.60 8.55
C ASN A 47 41.91 -0.65 9.06
N ALA A 48 41.46 0.38 9.78
CA ALA A 48 40.07 0.47 10.25
C ALA A 48 39.12 0.79 9.08
N ILE A 49 38.34 -0.21 8.65
CA ILE A 49 37.34 -0.07 7.58
C ILE A 49 36.21 0.85 8.07
N LYS A 50 36.09 2.05 7.49
CA LYS A 50 34.99 2.98 7.76
C LYS A 50 33.76 2.59 6.93
N ILE A 51 32.76 2.00 7.58
CA ILE A 51 31.51 1.63 6.91
C ILE A 51 30.72 2.91 6.55
N PRO A 52 30.32 3.10 5.28
CA PRO A 52 29.54 4.27 4.88
C PRO A 52 28.09 4.20 5.39
N LYS A 53 27.45 5.36 5.49
CA LYS A 53 26.02 5.44 5.83
C LYS A 53 25.17 4.94 4.67
N ARG A 54 24.12 4.18 4.99
CA ARG A 54 23.09 3.76 4.02
C ARG A 54 22.36 5.00 3.50
N ILE A 55 22.13 5.03 2.19
CA ILE A 55 21.30 6.03 1.51
C ILE A 55 19.90 5.45 1.36
N GLU A 56 18.90 6.09 1.95
CA GLU A 56 17.51 5.69 1.76
C GLU A 56 17.00 6.15 0.39
N ARG A 57 16.25 5.28 -0.29
CA ARG A 57 15.65 5.55 -1.60
C ARG A 57 14.18 5.13 -1.56
N GLY A 58 13.32 5.90 -2.21
CA GLY A 58 11.93 5.55 -2.46
C GLY A 58 11.80 4.44 -3.52
N PRO A 59 10.61 3.81 -3.63
CA PRO A 59 10.38 2.68 -4.53
C PRO A 59 10.53 3.04 -6.02
N THR A 60 10.38 4.31 -6.39
CA THR A 60 10.41 4.78 -7.79
C THR A 60 11.57 5.71 -8.11
N ASP A 61 12.54 5.88 -7.20
CA ASP A 61 13.59 6.90 -7.34
C ASP A 61 14.55 6.61 -8.50
N ILE A 62 14.84 5.34 -8.77
CA ILE A 62 15.67 4.94 -9.91
C ILE A 62 14.95 5.27 -11.22
N LEU A 63 13.64 5.00 -11.31
CA LEU A 63 12.85 5.32 -12.50
C LEU A 63 12.82 6.83 -12.78
N LYS A 64 12.67 7.64 -11.73
CA LYS A 64 12.73 9.11 -11.83
C LYS A 64 14.11 9.61 -12.24
N ALA A 65 15.17 9.03 -11.68
CA ALA A 65 16.54 9.38 -12.04
C ALA A 65 16.79 9.09 -13.52
N LEU A 66 16.41 7.89 -14.00
CA LEU A 66 16.54 7.51 -15.40
C LEU A 66 15.70 8.41 -16.31
N SER A 67 14.43 8.66 -15.99
CA SER A 67 13.56 9.52 -16.81
C SER A 67 14.10 10.95 -16.94
N ASN A 68 14.77 11.45 -15.90
CA ASN A 68 15.36 12.79 -15.91
C ASN A 68 16.66 12.86 -16.73
N THR A 69 17.37 11.75 -16.90
CA THR A 69 18.59 11.69 -17.71
C THR A 69 18.34 11.61 -19.21
N VAL A 70 17.15 11.15 -19.62
CA VAL A 70 16.78 10.96 -21.02
C VAL A 70 15.93 12.13 -21.52
N LYS A 71 16.22 12.61 -22.73
CA LYS A 71 15.44 13.68 -23.40
C LYS A 71 14.37 13.09 -24.31
N ARG A 72 13.36 13.90 -24.64
CA ARG A 72 12.34 13.54 -25.62
C ARG A 72 12.96 13.30 -26.99
N ASP A 73 12.62 12.19 -27.61
CA ASP A 73 12.88 11.94 -29.02
C ASP A 73 11.81 12.62 -29.89
N TYR A 74 12.25 13.35 -30.92
CA TYR A 74 11.39 14.06 -31.85
C TYR A 74 11.11 13.29 -33.15
N THR A 75 11.89 12.23 -33.43
CA THR A 75 11.67 11.40 -34.63
C THR A 75 10.72 10.24 -34.36
N ALA A 76 10.63 9.79 -33.11
CA ALA A 76 9.73 8.72 -32.69
C ALA A 76 8.30 9.20 -32.36
N PRO A 77 7.27 8.36 -32.60
CA PRO A 77 5.93 8.60 -32.08
C PRO A 77 5.91 8.58 -30.54
N HIS A 78 4.86 9.14 -29.94
CA HIS A 78 4.69 9.07 -28.48
C HIS A 78 4.49 7.60 -28.06
N TYR A 79 5.17 7.15 -27.00
CA TYR A 79 5.11 5.78 -26.42
C TYR A 79 3.70 5.19 -26.19
N LYS A 80 2.67 6.03 -26.22
CA LYS A 80 1.27 5.59 -26.09
C LYS A 80 0.81 4.81 -27.33
N TYR A 81 1.41 5.07 -28.49
CA TYR A 81 1.07 4.45 -29.76
C TYR A 81 2.14 3.42 -30.13
N HIS A 82 1.73 2.43 -30.92
CA HIS A 82 2.67 1.45 -31.48
C HIS A 82 3.61 2.14 -32.44
N ASP A 83 4.89 1.75 -32.41
CA ASP A 83 5.90 2.21 -33.36
C ASP A 83 5.88 1.34 -34.62
N ASP A 84 4.71 1.30 -35.26
CA ASP A 84 4.45 0.56 -36.50
C ASP A 84 3.83 1.51 -37.53
N PRO A 85 4.35 1.57 -38.78
CA PRO A 85 3.91 2.55 -39.77
C PRO A 85 2.40 2.58 -40.04
N PHE A 86 1.70 1.45 -39.90
CA PHE A 86 0.25 1.38 -40.11
C PHE A 86 -0.53 1.84 -38.88
N LEU A 87 0.01 1.64 -37.67
CA LEU A 87 -0.66 1.94 -36.40
C LEU A 87 -0.28 3.30 -35.80
N ILE A 88 0.69 4.02 -36.39
CA ILE A 88 1.06 5.38 -35.94
C ILE A 88 0.00 6.39 -36.40
N PRO A 89 -0.61 7.17 -35.48
CA PRO A 89 -1.62 8.15 -35.86
C PRO A 89 -0.99 9.40 -36.49
N THR A 90 -1.39 9.69 -37.74
CA THR A 90 -0.87 10.81 -38.53
C THR A 90 -1.52 12.16 -38.20
N SER A 91 -2.79 12.18 -37.80
CA SER A 91 -3.55 13.40 -37.49
C SER A 91 -3.91 13.50 -36.00
N ASN A 92 -4.16 14.72 -35.51
CA ASN A 92 -4.61 14.93 -34.13
C ASN A 92 -5.98 14.31 -33.84
N ILE A 93 -6.85 14.25 -34.86
CA ILE A 93 -8.15 13.57 -34.76
C ILE A 93 -7.92 12.07 -34.58
N SER A 94 -7.06 11.47 -35.39
CA SER A 94 -6.69 10.04 -35.28
C SER A 94 -6.06 9.72 -33.93
N LYS A 95 -5.16 10.57 -33.42
CA LYS A 95 -4.58 10.43 -32.06
C LYS A 95 -5.67 10.34 -30.99
N ARG A 96 -6.64 11.26 -31.04
CA ARG A 96 -7.77 11.27 -30.10
C ARG A 96 -8.63 10.01 -30.27
N MET A 97 -8.96 9.63 -31.49
CA MET A 97 -9.77 8.45 -31.76
C MET A 97 -9.10 7.17 -31.25
N PHE A 98 -7.82 6.97 -31.52
CA PHE A 98 -7.08 5.79 -31.08
C PHE A 98 -7.02 5.71 -29.55
N ALA A 99 -6.78 6.86 -28.89
CA ALA A 99 -6.83 6.94 -27.44
C ALA A 99 -8.20 6.58 -26.87
N LEU A 100 -9.29 7.11 -27.45
CA LEU A 100 -10.65 6.82 -27.00
C LEU A 100 -11.04 5.36 -27.23
N SER A 101 -10.67 4.78 -28.38
CA SER A 101 -10.90 3.37 -28.68
C SER A 101 -10.18 2.45 -27.69
N GLN A 102 -8.93 2.76 -27.33
CA GLN A 102 -8.18 1.99 -26.33
C GLN A 102 -8.82 2.09 -24.94
N GLU A 103 -9.25 3.28 -24.51
CA GLU A 103 -9.96 3.46 -23.24
C GLU A 103 -11.31 2.72 -23.22
N SER A 104 -12.04 2.75 -24.33
CA SER A 104 -13.31 2.03 -24.49
C SER A 104 -13.10 0.52 -24.33
N GLY A 105 -12.10 -0.05 -25.02
CA GLY A 105 -11.73 -1.46 -24.87
C GLY A 105 -11.33 -1.82 -23.43
N ARG A 106 -10.58 -0.94 -22.74
CA ARG A 106 -10.21 -1.14 -21.33
C ARG A 106 -11.46 -1.18 -20.43
N LYS A 107 -12.42 -0.28 -20.64
CA LYS A 107 -13.68 -0.25 -19.87
C LYS A 107 -14.54 -1.48 -20.15
N ALA A 108 -14.65 -1.89 -21.41
CA ALA A 108 -15.37 -3.11 -21.79
C ALA A 108 -14.76 -4.35 -21.13
N ALA A 109 -13.42 -4.48 -21.14
CA ALA A 109 -12.73 -5.57 -20.46
C ALA A 109 -12.93 -5.55 -18.93
N GLN A 110 -12.91 -4.35 -18.32
CA GLN A 110 -13.19 -4.19 -16.89
C GLN A 110 -14.62 -4.62 -16.54
N TRP A 111 -15.59 -4.32 -17.41
CA TRP A 111 -16.99 -4.74 -17.26
C TRP A 111 -17.13 -6.26 -17.38
N ILE A 112 -16.55 -6.89 -18.42
CA ILE A 112 -16.57 -8.35 -18.59
C ILE A 112 -15.98 -9.06 -17.37
N ARG A 113 -14.85 -8.56 -16.86
CA ARG A 113 -14.18 -9.08 -15.67
C ARG A 113 -15.04 -8.94 -14.41
N GLN A 114 -15.89 -7.91 -14.34
CA GLN A 114 -16.81 -7.71 -13.23
C GLN A 114 -18.01 -8.63 -13.32
N GLU A 115 -18.57 -8.80 -14.52
CA GLU A 115 -19.75 -9.64 -14.78
C GLU A 115 -19.43 -11.14 -14.59
N HIS A 116 -18.27 -11.58 -15.10
CA HIS A 116 -17.82 -12.97 -15.03
C HIS A 116 -16.66 -13.14 -14.04
N ALA A 117 -16.84 -12.66 -12.81
CA ALA A 117 -15.81 -12.67 -11.77
C ALA A 117 -15.29 -14.09 -11.43
N ASP A 118 -16.14 -15.10 -11.62
CA ASP A 118 -15.85 -16.53 -11.44
C ASP A 118 -14.72 -17.03 -12.34
N LEU A 119 -14.57 -16.47 -13.54
CA LEU A 119 -13.51 -16.84 -14.48
C LEU A 119 -12.14 -16.26 -14.09
N PHE A 120 -12.10 -15.24 -13.22
CA PHE A 120 -10.89 -14.50 -12.84
C PHE A 120 -10.38 -14.82 -11.43
N GLN A 121 -10.48 -16.09 -11.02
CA GLN A 121 -10.08 -16.55 -9.69
C GLN A 121 -8.59 -16.88 -9.54
N HIS A 122 -7.87 -17.06 -10.66
CA HIS A 122 -6.47 -17.46 -10.64
C HIS A 122 -5.55 -16.35 -10.10
N LYS A 123 -4.88 -16.61 -8.98
CA LYS A 123 -3.99 -15.65 -8.28
C LYS A 123 -2.59 -16.24 -8.13
N VAL A 124 -1.62 -15.67 -8.84
CA VAL A 124 -0.21 -16.13 -8.82
C VAL A 124 0.71 -15.17 -8.07
N ALA A 125 0.36 -13.89 -8.02
CA ALA A 125 1.23 -12.87 -7.44
C ALA A 125 1.28 -12.95 -5.91
N ASP A 126 2.49 -12.84 -5.36
CA ASP A 126 2.75 -12.66 -3.93
C ASP A 126 3.64 -11.41 -3.73
N PRO A 127 3.13 -10.32 -3.15
CA PRO A 127 1.78 -10.17 -2.58
C PRO A 127 0.67 -10.07 -3.65
N PRO A 128 -0.58 -10.43 -3.30
CA PRO A 128 -1.72 -10.28 -4.21
C PRO A 128 -1.92 -8.83 -4.65
N ILE A 129 -2.19 -8.62 -5.95
CA ILE A 129 -2.46 -7.29 -6.51
C ILE A 129 -3.98 -7.07 -6.60
N GLU A 130 -4.56 -6.58 -5.51
CA GLU A 130 -6.02 -6.46 -5.35
C GLU A 130 -6.71 -5.59 -6.41
N VAL A 131 -5.99 -4.61 -6.97
CA VAL A 131 -6.52 -3.69 -8.00
C VAL A 131 -6.99 -4.44 -9.25
N TYR A 132 -6.42 -5.61 -9.54
CA TYR A 132 -6.82 -6.41 -10.70
C TYR A 132 -7.97 -7.39 -10.42
N PHE A 133 -8.37 -7.58 -9.17
CA PHE A 133 -9.45 -8.51 -8.82
C PHE A 133 -10.83 -7.92 -9.05
N PRO A 134 -11.81 -8.74 -9.49
CA PRO A 134 -13.20 -8.31 -9.58
C PRO A 134 -13.65 -7.67 -8.26
N ARG A 135 -14.43 -6.59 -8.35
CA ARG A 135 -14.88 -5.87 -7.15
C ARG A 135 -16.04 -6.63 -6.52
N ALA A 136 -16.13 -6.60 -5.20
CA ALA A 136 -17.34 -7.05 -4.51
C ALA A 136 -18.50 -6.11 -4.83
N VAL A 137 -19.68 -6.67 -5.15
CA VAL A 137 -20.95 -5.95 -5.26
C VAL A 137 -21.72 -6.23 -3.97
N TYR A 138 -22.25 -5.18 -3.35
CA TYR A 138 -22.96 -5.27 -2.07
C TYR A 138 -24.46 -5.08 -2.32
N ASP A 139 -25.21 -6.16 -2.13
CA ASP A 139 -26.67 -6.18 -2.17
C ASP A 139 -27.27 -6.38 -0.76
N GLU A 140 -28.59 -6.23 -0.60
CA GLU A 140 -29.33 -6.37 0.66
C GLU A 140 -29.11 -7.71 1.39
N LYS A 141 -28.70 -8.75 0.64
CA LYS A 141 -28.43 -10.09 1.15
C LYS A 141 -26.98 -10.30 1.60
N SER A 142 -26.13 -9.30 1.42
CA SER A 142 -24.71 -9.41 1.76
C SER A 142 -24.58 -9.32 3.29
N GLU A 143 -23.92 -10.30 3.88
CA GLU A 143 -23.49 -10.19 5.28
C GLU A 143 -22.32 -9.20 5.33
N VAL A 144 -22.53 -8.03 5.94
CA VAL A 144 -21.55 -6.95 6.00
C VAL A 144 -21.22 -6.56 7.43
N ASP A 145 -19.94 -6.41 7.72
CA ASP A 145 -19.40 -6.02 9.03
C ASP A 145 -18.89 -4.56 9.02
N GLU A 146 -18.75 -3.96 10.20
CA GLU A 146 -18.14 -2.63 10.37
C GLU A 146 -16.72 -2.55 9.76
N THR A 147 -15.97 -3.66 9.82
CA THR A 147 -14.62 -3.72 9.23
C THR A 147 -14.63 -3.60 7.70
N VAL A 148 -15.69 -4.09 7.06
CA VAL A 148 -15.87 -3.97 5.60
C VAL A 148 -16.22 -2.54 5.25
N LEU A 149 -17.10 -1.90 6.03
CA LEU A 149 -17.41 -0.47 5.86
C LEU A 149 -16.15 0.39 5.97
N GLN A 150 -15.33 0.17 7.00
CA GLN A 150 -14.09 0.92 7.19
C GLN A 150 -13.14 0.77 5.99
N LYS A 151 -12.96 -0.46 5.47
CA LYS A 151 -12.15 -0.71 4.27
C LYS A 151 -12.67 0.03 3.03
N VAL A 152 -13.98 0.04 2.83
CA VAL A 152 -14.60 0.70 1.66
C VAL A 152 -14.48 2.23 1.75
N ILE A 153 -14.53 2.79 2.97
CA ILE A 153 -14.27 4.21 3.24
C ILE A 153 -12.80 4.56 2.94
N GLU A 154 -11.84 3.74 3.39
CA GLU A 154 -10.42 3.91 3.09
C GLU A 154 -10.13 3.84 1.58
N GLN A 155 -10.92 3.07 0.84
CA GLN A 155 -10.86 2.98 -0.62
C GLN A 155 -11.62 4.10 -1.35
N HIS A 156 -12.19 5.07 -0.62
CA HIS A 156 -12.96 6.21 -1.15
C HIS A 156 -14.17 5.82 -2.03
N ARG A 157 -14.81 4.67 -1.77
CA ARG A 157 -15.99 4.21 -2.52
C ARG A 157 -17.27 4.64 -1.84
N VAL A 158 -17.70 5.86 -2.11
CA VAL A 158 -18.81 6.50 -1.41
C VAL A 158 -20.15 5.78 -1.64
N SER A 159 -20.44 5.36 -2.88
CA SER A 159 -21.68 4.62 -3.20
C SER A 159 -21.80 3.34 -2.39
N ASP A 160 -20.74 2.53 -2.41
CA ASP A 160 -20.70 1.23 -1.75
C ASP A 160 -20.74 1.43 -0.23
N ALA A 161 -20.02 2.42 0.30
CA ALA A 161 -20.03 2.73 1.73
C ALA A 161 -21.42 3.12 2.24
N LEU A 162 -22.18 3.91 1.47
CA LEU A 162 -23.57 4.26 1.82
C LEU A 162 -24.46 3.01 1.84
N THR A 163 -24.39 2.18 0.79
CA THR A 163 -25.15 0.93 0.69
C THR A 163 -24.89 0.01 1.89
N ILE A 164 -23.61 -0.18 2.23
CA ILE A 164 -23.21 -1.01 3.37
C ILE A 164 -23.70 -0.41 4.69
N TYR A 165 -23.60 0.91 4.88
CA TYR A 165 -24.06 1.57 6.09
C TYR A 165 -25.55 1.34 6.34
N TYR A 166 -26.37 1.33 5.29
CA TYR A 166 -27.81 1.02 5.41
C TYR A 166 -28.12 -0.43 5.75
N PHE A 167 -27.21 -1.37 5.45
CA PHE A 167 -27.38 -2.80 5.72
C PHE A 167 -26.76 -3.25 7.05
N LEU A 168 -25.99 -2.40 7.71
CA LEU A 168 -25.45 -2.70 9.03
C LEU A 168 -26.61 -2.76 10.06
N PRO A 169 -26.64 -3.79 10.93
CA PRO A 169 -27.65 -3.96 11.97
C PRO A 169 -27.51 -2.98 13.15
#